data_AF-W7XWR8-F1
#
_entry.id   AF-W7XWR8-F1
#
_cell.length_a   1.000
_cell.length_b   1.000
_cell.length_c   1.000
_cell.angle_alpha   90.00
_cell.angle_beta   90.00
_cell.angle_gamma   90.00
#
_symmetry.space_group_name_H-M   'P 1'
#
loop_
_entity.id
_entity.type
_entity.pdbx_description
1 polymer ?
#
loop_
_entity_poly.entity_id
_entity_poly.type
_entity_poly.pdbx_seq_one_letter_code
_entity_poly.pdbx_strand_id
1 'polypeptide(L)'
;MGFIVHIFYGGLLTAQNNKARGNSRYASGNNTKEVMWASKNMWILGLTILAFLTVHIIDYWVPLQITHGAQSTTIGGVEMHDTYALVKANLQNPLKAILYIIGSLGLALHLTHGFWSAFQTLGASNSIWRKRWTVIGTVFAWVINLGFIVIAVYFMLFS
;
A
#
# COMPACT_ATOMS: atom_id res chain seq x y z
N MET A 1 -3.14 6.51 15.85
CA MET A 1 -4.48 7.13 15.73
C MET A 1 -4.84 7.54 14.30
N GLY A 2 -3.99 8.27 13.57
CA GLY A 2 -4.31 8.75 12.21
C GLY A 2 -4.72 7.66 11.20
N PHE A 3 -4.12 6.48 11.25
CA PHE A 3 -4.47 5.34 10.37
C PHE A 3 -5.91 4.84 10.58
N ILE A 4 -6.35 4.73 11.83
CA ILE A 4 -7.71 4.27 12.17
C ILE A 4 -8.75 5.32 11.73
N VAL A 5 -8.47 6.60 12.01
CA VAL A 5 -9.33 7.72 11.59
C VAL A 5 -9.43 7.76 10.06
N HIS A 6 -8.32 7.56 9.35
CA HIS A 6 -8.29 7.51 7.89
C HIS A 6 -9.20 6.42 7.32
N ILE A 7 -9.14 5.19 7.85
CA ILE A 7 -9.98 4.07 7.41
C ILE A 7 -11.46 4.36 7.68
N PHE A 8 -11.78 4.79 8.90
CA PHE A 8 -13.17 5.03 9.30
C PHE A 8 -13.80 6.18 8.50
N TYR A 9 -13.09 7.31 8.38
CA TYR A 9 -13.58 8.47 7.63
C TYR A 9 -13.68 8.18 6.12
N GLY A 10 -12.72 7.42 5.56
CA GLY A 10 -12.78 6.95 4.18
C GLY A 10 -13.99 6.05 3.91
N GLY A 11 -14.32 5.17 4.84
CA GLY A 11 -15.51 4.32 4.78
C GLY A 11 -16.81 5.12 4.86
N LEU A 12 -16.90 6.05 5.82
CA LEU A 12 -18.05 6.94 5.97
C LEU A 12 -18.29 7.78 4.71
N LEU A 13 -17.25 8.40 4.17
CA LEU A 13 -17.33 9.18 2.92
C LEU A 13 -17.76 8.31 1.74
N THR A 14 -17.26 7.07 1.65
CA THR A 14 -17.65 6.13 0.59
C THR A 14 -19.13 5.77 0.70
N ALA A 15 -19.63 5.49 1.90
CA ALA A 15 -21.04 5.21 2.15
C ALA A 15 -21.93 6.42 1.85
N GLN A 16 -21.52 7.62 2.25
CA GLN A 16 -22.22 8.87 1.95
C GLN A 16 -22.25 9.14 0.44
N ASN A 17 -21.13 8.98 -0.26
CA ASN A 17 -21.05 9.14 -1.71
C ASN A 17 -21.93 8.12 -2.45
N ASN A 18 -21.98 6.86 -1.98
CA ASN A 18 -22.84 5.83 -2.57
C ASN A 18 -24.33 6.12 -2.32
N LYS A 19 -24.69 6.58 -1.11
CA LYS A 19 -26.06 6.99 -0.78
C LYS A 19 -26.51 8.21 -1.59
N ALA A 20 -25.64 9.21 -1.72
CA ALA A 20 -25.90 10.43 -2.50
C ALA A 20 -26.02 10.16 -4.01
N ARG A 21 -25.38 9.10 -4.53
CA ARG A 21 -25.51 8.68 -5.93
C ARG A 21 -26.88 8.11 -6.29
N GLY A 22 -27.61 7.52 -5.34
CA GLY A 22 -28.92 6.90 -5.60
C GLY A 22 -28.88 5.81 -6.70
N ASN A 23 -30.01 5.55 -7.35
CA ASN A 23 -30.12 4.55 -8.46
C ASN A 23 -29.67 5.09 -9.83
N SER A 24 -29.19 6.34 -9.89
CA SER A 24 -28.74 6.99 -11.12
C SER A 24 -27.24 6.73 -11.31
N ARG A 25 -26.90 5.97 -12.36
CA ARG A 25 -25.52 5.75 -12.78
C ARG A 25 -25.00 7.00 -13.50
N TYR A 26 -24.64 8.03 -12.73
CA TYR A 26 -24.01 9.29 -13.17
C TYR A 26 -24.78 10.03 -14.30
N ALA A 27 -25.40 11.17 -13.97
CA ALA A 27 -26.00 12.06 -14.98
C ALA A 27 -24.99 12.55 -16.04
N SER A 28 -23.69 12.59 -15.71
CA SER A 28 -22.60 12.67 -16.68
C SER A 28 -22.02 11.27 -16.90
N GLY A 29 -22.61 10.51 -17.84
CA GLY A 29 -22.24 9.12 -18.07
C GLY A 29 -20.72 8.97 -18.28
N ASN A 30 -20.03 8.33 -17.32
CA ASN A 30 -18.68 7.74 -17.35
C ASN A 30 -17.51 8.45 -18.10
N ASN A 31 -17.69 9.65 -18.65
CA ASN A 31 -16.84 10.26 -19.67
C ASN A 31 -16.03 11.46 -19.15
N THR A 32 -15.80 11.58 -17.85
CA THR A 32 -14.66 12.38 -17.37
C THR A 32 -13.38 11.57 -17.64
N LYS A 33 -12.85 11.71 -18.86
CA LYS A 33 -11.59 11.11 -19.34
C LYS A 33 -10.38 11.44 -18.45
N GLU A 34 -10.51 12.43 -17.57
CA GLU A 34 -9.42 12.95 -16.72
C GLU A 34 -9.29 12.29 -15.34
N VAL A 35 -10.25 11.45 -14.90
CA VAL A 35 -10.20 10.87 -13.55
C VAL A 35 -9.53 9.49 -13.58
N MET A 36 -8.34 9.40 -12.99
CA MET A 36 -7.56 8.16 -12.86
C MET A 36 -8.37 7.03 -12.21
N TRP A 37 -8.17 5.80 -12.70
CA TRP A 37 -8.88 4.60 -12.21
C TRP A 37 -8.69 4.35 -10.72
N ALA A 38 -7.49 4.59 -10.20
CA ALA A 38 -7.19 4.38 -8.78
C ALA A 38 -8.06 5.29 -7.90
N SER A 39 -8.28 6.56 -8.29
CA SER A 39 -9.22 7.48 -7.61
C SER A 39 -10.64 6.93 -7.52
N LYS A 40 -11.10 6.19 -8.54
CA LYS A 40 -12.47 5.63 -8.58
C LYS A 40 -12.61 4.40 -7.70
N ASN A 41 -11.52 3.68 -7.46
CA ASN A 41 -11.49 2.41 -6.74
C ASN A 41 -10.73 2.52 -5.40
N MET A 42 -10.61 3.73 -4.84
CA MET A 42 -9.81 3.98 -3.64
C MET A 42 -10.24 3.15 -2.42
N TRP A 43 -11.54 2.87 -2.29
CA TRP A 43 -12.06 2.01 -1.23
C TRP A 43 -11.53 0.58 -1.35
N ILE A 44 -11.56 0.01 -2.57
CA ILE A 44 -11.05 -1.33 -2.84
C ILE A 44 -9.55 -1.38 -2.60
N LEU A 45 -8.80 -0.40 -3.10
CA LEU A 45 -7.35 -0.31 -2.87
C LEU A 45 -7.01 -0.19 -1.38
N GLY A 46 -7.81 0.55 -0.60
CA GLY A 46 -7.66 0.62 0.85
C GLY A 46 -7.86 -0.73 1.55
N LEU A 47 -8.87 -1.51 1.14
CA LEU A 47 -9.08 -2.86 1.65
C LEU A 47 -7.96 -3.81 1.24
N THR A 48 -7.46 -3.71 0.00
CA THR A 48 -6.29 -4.48 -0.46
C THR A 48 -5.07 -4.22 0.42
N ILE A 49 -4.80 -2.96 0.75
CA ILE A 49 -3.69 -2.60 1.65
C ILE A 49 -3.92 -3.15 3.06
N LEU A 50 -5.15 -3.08 3.57
CA LEU A 50 -5.46 -3.61 4.89
C LEU A 50 -5.17 -5.12 4.96
N ALA A 51 -5.62 -5.87 3.96
CA ALA A 51 -5.34 -7.31 3.86
C ALA A 51 -3.83 -7.58 3.72
N PHE A 52 -3.13 -6.81 2.87
CA PHE A 52 -1.69 -6.91 2.69
C PHE A 52 -0.93 -6.64 3.99
N LEU A 53 -1.32 -5.60 4.74
CA LEU A 53 -0.71 -5.23 6.02
C LEU A 53 -0.93 -6.32 7.07
N THR A 54 -2.10 -6.94 7.12
CA THR A 54 -2.37 -8.07 8.04
C THR A 54 -1.41 -9.23 7.76
N VAL A 55 -1.29 -9.65 6.49
CA VAL A 55 -0.36 -10.72 6.11
C VAL A 55 1.08 -10.32 6.40
N HIS A 56 1.47 -9.08 6.10
CA HIS A 56 2.80 -8.55 6.37
C HIS A 56 3.18 -8.58 7.86
N ILE A 57 2.26 -8.19 8.74
CA ILE A 57 2.47 -8.24 10.19
C ILE A 57 2.62 -9.69 10.67
N ILE A 58 1.79 -10.60 10.18
CA ILE A 58 1.84 -12.02 10.55
C ILE A 58 3.13 -12.69 10.08
N ASP A 59 3.58 -12.41 8.86
CA ASP A 59 4.76 -13.06 8.27
C ASP A 59 6.09 -12.55 8.84
N TYR A 60 6.14 -11.29 9.29
CA TYR A 60 7.39 -10.65 9.72
C TYR A 60 7.36 -10.14 11.16
N TRP A 61 6.44 -9.24 11.48
CA TRP A 61 6.45 -8.57 12.77
C TRP A 61 6.15 -9.53 13.93
N VAL A 62 5.19 -10.44 13.77
CA VAL A 62 4.84 -11.45 14.79
C VAL A 62 6.02 -12.39 15.09
N PRO A 63 6.68 -13.02 14.09
CA PRO A 63 7.90 -13.82 14.30
C PRO A 63 9.04 -13.07 14.97
N LEU A 64 9.22 -11.79 14.65
CA LEU A 64 10.33 -10.99 15.17
C LEU A 64 10.09 -10.45 16.58
N GLN A 65 8.83 -10.16 16.95
CA GLN A 65 8.53 -9.42 18.19
C GLN A 65 7.75 -10.22 19.22
N ILE A 66 6.92 -11.17 18.78
CA ILE A 66 6.02 -11.91 19.69
C ILE A 66 6.48 -13.35 19.87
N THR A 67 6.65 -14.08 18.78
CA THR A 67 6.91 -15.53 18.88
C THR A 67 8.41 -15.87 18.93
N HIS A 68 9.28 -14.88 18.66
CA HIS A 68 10.73 -15.09 18.55
C HIS A 68 11.10 -16.26 17.62
N GLY A 69 10.30 -16.44 16.56
CA GLY A 69 10.46 -17.53 15.59
C GLY A 69 11.53 -17.24 14.53
N ALA A 70 12.10 -16.03 14.51
CA ALA A 70 13.23 -15.70 13.65
C ALA A 70 14.53 -16.24 14.26
N GLN A 71 15.35 -16.92 13.45
CA GLN A 71 16.67 -17.39 13.90
C GLN A 71 17.56 -16.20 14.28
N SER A 72 18.39 -16.35 15.32
CA SER A 72 19.42 -15.36 15.65
C SER A 72 20.68 -15.61 14.83
N THR A 73 21.34 -14.52 14.43
CA THR A 73 22.66 -14.54 13.80
C THR A 73 23.57 -13.54 14.49
N THR A 74 24.87 -13.82 14.52
CA THR A 74 25.87 -12.98 15.17
C THR A 74 26.64 -12.19 14.11
N ILE A 75 26.44 -10.87 14.05
CA ILE A 75 27.17 -9.98 13.15
C ILE A 75 28.05 -9.06 14.01
N GLY A 76 29.38 -9.18 13.88
CA GLY A 76 30.33 -8.36 14.64
C GLY A 76 30.28 -8.58 16.16
N GLY A 77 29.89 -9.77 16.62
CA GLY A 77 29.80 -10.12 18.05
C GLY A 77 28.48 -9.70 18.72
N VAL A 78 27.54 -9.12 17.98
CA VAL A 78 26.20 -8.78 18.47
C VAL A 78 25.19 -9.76 17.88
N GLU A 79 24.38 -10.39 18.74
CA GLU A 79 23.27 -11.22 18.28
C GLU A 79 22.10 -10.36 17.81
N MET A 80 21.60 -10.68 16.63
CA MET A 80 20.44 -10.03 16.03
C MET A 80 19.57 -11.02 15.29
N HIS A 81 18.30 -10.69 15.10
CA HIS A 81 17.40 -11.53 14.31
C HIS A 81 17.83 -11.58 12.84
N ASP A 82 17.91 -12.78 12.28
CA ASP A 82 18.16 -13.01 10.86
C ASP A 82 16.89 -12.73 10.04
N THR A 83 16.64 -11.44 9.84
CA THR A 83 15.53 -10.96 9.00
C THR A 83 15.68 -11.38 7.54
N TYR A 84 16.91 -11.62 7.06
CA TYR A 84 17.18 -12.05 5.70
C TYR A 84 16.68 -13.49 5.48
N ALA A 85 16.99 -14.41 6.39
CA ALA A 85 16.50 -15.79 6.32
C ALA A 85 14.97 -15.84 6.33
N LEU A 86 14.32 -14.99 7.14
CA LEU A 86 12.86 -14.91 7.20
C LEU A 86 12.24 -14.38 5.89
N VAL A 87 12.81 -13.33 5.31
CA VAL A 87 12.38 -12.78 4.00
C VAL A 87 12.57 -13.81 2.90
N LYS A 88 13.73 -14.47 2.86
CA LYS A 88 14.03 -15.53 1.90
C LYS A 88 12.99 -16.66 2.00
N ALA A 89 12.79 -17.21 3.20
CA ALA A 89 11.85 -18.32 3.42
C ALA A 89 10.41 -17.97 3.02
N ASN A 90 9.96 -16.74 3.30
CA ASN A 90 8.62 -16.30 2.92
C ASN A 90 8.48 -16.08 1.41
N LEU A 91 9.46 -15.43 0.75
CA LEU A 91 9.36 -15.06 -0.66
C LEU A 91 9.78 -16.17 -1.63
N GLN A 92 10.43 -17.24 -1.16
CA GLN A 92 10.61 -18.47 -1.93
C GLN A 92 9.29 -19.18 -2.22
N ASN A 93 8.27 -19.00 -1.37
CA ASN A 93 6.94 -19.52 -1.66
C ASN A 93 6.27 -18.65 -2.74
N PRO A 94 6.00 -19.18 -3.96
CA PRO A 94 5.49 -18.38 -5.07
C PRO A 94 4.13 -17.74 -4.76
N LEU A 95 3.29 -18.40 -3.96
CA LEU A 95 2.00 -17.86 -3.57
C LEU A 95 2.17 -16.61 -2.70
N LYS A 96 3.09 -16.65 -1.73
CA LYS A 96 3.42 -15.47 -0.92
C LYS A 96 4.05 -14.39 -1.79
N ALA A 97 5.04 -14.72 -2.63
CA ALA A 97 5.66 -13.73 -3.52
C ALA A 97 4.63 -12.99 -4.39
N ILE A 98 3.71 -13.72 -5.03
CA ILE A 98 2.64 -13.13 -5.84
C ILE A 98 1.70 -12.26 -4.99
N LEU A 99 1.31 -12.72 -3.80
CA LEU A 99 0.49 -11.92 -2.87
C LEU A 99 1.18 -10.61 -2.54
N TYR A 100 2.49 -10.62 -2.26
CA TYR A 100 3.26 -9.42 -1.95
C TYR A 100 3.40 -8.48 -3.14
N ILE A 101 3.55 -9.00 -4.37
CA ILE A 101 3.56 -8.20 -5.60
C ILE A 101 2.20 -7.53 -5.81
N ILE A 102 1.09 -8.24 -5.65
CA ILE A 102 -0.27 -7.67 -5.79
C ILE A 102 -0.52 -6.62 -4.69
N GLY A 103 -0.13 -6.94 -3.45
CA GLY A 103 -0.24 -6.02 -2.32
C GLY A 103 0.56 -4.73 -2.51
N SER A 104 1.81 -4.84 -2.99
CA SER A 104 2.66 -3.67 -3.27
C SER A 104 2.11 -2.82 -4.42
N LEU A 105 1.55 -3.44 -5.46
CA LEU A 105 0.87 -2.73 -6.54
C LEU A 105 -0.37 -1.97 -6.04
N GLY A 106 -1.20 -2.62 -5.21
CA GLY A 106 -2.34 -1.97 -4.56
C GLY A 106 -1.91 -0.77 -3.72
N LEU A 107 -0.82 -0.92 -2.96
CA LEU A 107 -0.20 0.15 -2.19
C LEU A 107 0.29 1.30 -3.08
N ALA A 108 0.95 1.01 -4.20
CA ALA A 108 1.45 2.01 -5.14
C ALA A 108 0.32 2.87 -5.73
N LEU A 109 -0.76 2.21 -6.17
CA LEU A 109 -1.94 2.88 -6.72
C LEU A 109 -2.63 3.74 -5.66
N HIS A 110 -2.72 3.24 -4.43
CA HIS A 110 -3.29 3.99 -3.33
C HIS A 110 -2.42 5.21 -2.98
N LEU A 111 -1.10 5.06 -2.88
CA LEU A 111 -0.18 6.16 -2.56
C LEU A 111 -0.15 7.23 -3.65
N THR A 112 -0.25 6.84 -4.92
CA THR A 112 -0.31 7.78 -6.06
C THR A 112 -1.42 8.84 -5.87
N HIS A 113 -2.54 8.46 -5.27
CA HIS A 113 -3.64 9.37 -4.91
C HIS A 113 -3.58 9.90 -3.47
N GLY A 114 -3.28 9.02 -2.51
CA GLY A 114 -3.28 9.32 -1.08
C GLY A 114 -2.21 10.34 -0.71
N PHE A 115 -1.07 10.32 -1.39
CA PHE A 115 0.05 11.19 -1.09
C PHE A 115 -0.32 12.67 -1.28
N TRP A 116 -0.68 13.09 -2.50
CA TRP A 116 -1.02 14.49 -2.75
C TRP A 116 -2.31 14.93 -2.03
N SER A 117 -3.27 14.03 -1.83
CA SER A 117 -4.53 14.36 -1.16
C SER A 117 -4.34 14.66 0.32
N ALA A 118 -3.39 14.00 0.99
CA ALA A 118 -2.99 14.33 2.35
C ALA A 118 -2.46 15.77 2.45
N PHE A 119 -1.58 16.19 1.53
CA PHE A 119 -1.07 17.57 1.50
C PHE A 119 -2.16 18.60 1.21
N GLN A 120 -3.21 18.24 0.45
CA GLN A 120 -4.36 19.11 0.27
C GLN A 120 -5.17 19.26 1.57
N THR A 121 -5.44 18.17 2.27
CA THR A 121 -6.19 18.20 3.55
C THR A 121 -5.45 18.99 4.63
N LEU A 122 -4.11 18.93 4.65
CA LEU A 122 -3.28 19.69 5.57
C LEU A 122 -3.10 21.17 5.19
N GLY A 123 -3.69 21.63 4.07
CA GLY A 123 -3.57 23.02 3.60
C GLY A 123 -2.25 23.33 2.88
N ALA A 124 -1.36 22.35 2.71
CA ALA A 124 -0.07 22.49 2.03
C ALA A 124 -0.15 22.35 0.49
N SER A 125 -1.33 22.60 -0.11
CA SER A 125 -1.55 22.49 -1.55
C SER A 125 -2.30 23.71 -2.10
N ASN A 126 -1.80 24.26 -3.20
CA ASN A 126 -2.45 25.28 -4.02
C ASN A 126 -2.40 24.89 -5.50
N SER A 127 -2.88 25.74 -6.43
CA SER A 127 -2.92 25.43 -7.88
C SER A 127 -1.57 25.04 -8.48
N ILE A 128 -0.46 25.56 -7.93
CA ILE A 128 0.90 25.26 -8.35
C ILE A 128 1.40 23.98 -7.65
N TRP A 129 1.30 23.95 -6.33
CA TRP A 129 1.81 22.83 -5.51
C TRP A 129 1.05 21.52 -5.73
N ARG A 130 -0.23 21.59 -6.09
CA ARG A 130 -1.03 20.42 -6.43
C ARG A 130 -0.38 19.59 -7.53
N LYS A 131 0.07 20.22 -8.62
CA LYS A 131 0.75 19.54 -9.73
C LYS A 131 2.05 18.88 -9.27
N ARG A 132 2.83 19.57 -8.45
CA ARG A 132 4.10 19.06 -7.90
C ARG A 132 3.88 17.87 -6.99
N TRP A 133 2.94 17.96 -6.05
CA TRP A 133 2.62 16.86 -5.13
C TRP A 133 2.13 15.63 -5.86
N THR A 134 1.36 15.78 -6.94
CA THR A 134 0.94 14.65 -7.76
C THR A 134 2.13 13.98 -8.43
N VAL A 135 3.07 14.73 -9.01
CA VAL A 135 4.27 14.15 -9.63
C VAL A 135 5.15 13.46 -8.59
N ILE A 136 5.46 14.14 -7.48
CA ILE A 136 6.29 13.60 -6.39
C ILE A 136 5.65 12.34 -5.82
N GLY A 137 4.36 12.37 -5.51
CA GLY A 137 3.63 11.23 -4.96
C GLY A 137 3.60 10.05 -5.92
N THR A 138 3.47 10.30 -7.23
CA THR A 138 3.51 9.25 -8.25
C THR A 138 4.90 8.61 -8.32
N VAL A 139 5.96 9.41 -8.42
CA VAL A 139 7.35 8.90 -8.47
C VAL A 139 7.67 8.10 -7.21
N PHE A 140 7.37 8.66 -6.04
CA PHE A 140 7.59 7.99 -4.76
C PHE A 140 6.88 6.64 -4.69
N ALA A 141 5.58 6.58 -5.05
CA ALA A 141 4.80 5.36 -5.01
C ALA A 141 5.38 4.26 -5.91
N TRP A 142 5.79 4.61 -7.14
CA TRP A 142 6.32 3.63 -8.09
C TRP A 142 7.74 3.18 -7.76
N VAL A 143 8.60 4.07 -7.25
CA VAL A 143 9.95 3.69 -6.80
C VAL A 143 9.88 2.67 -5.68
N ILE A 144 9.05 2.91 -4.66
CA ILE A 144 8.86 1.98 -3.54
C ILE A 144 8.30 0.64 -4.04
N ASN A 145 7.30 0.67 -4.92
CA ASN A 145 6.72 -0.55 -5.49
C ASN A 145 7.74 -1.37 -6.29
N LEU A 146 8.52 -0.72 -7.15
CA LEU A 146 9.55 -1.41 -7.93
C LEU A 146 10.60 -2.04 -7.02
N GLY A 147 11.01 -1.36 -5.95
CA GLY A 147 11.89 -1.92 -4.93
C GLY A 147 11.35 -3.22 -4.33
N PHE A 148 10.08 -3.24 -3.92
CA PHE A 148 9.43 -4.44 -3.38
C PHE A 148 9.30 -5.56 -4.41
N ILE A 149 8.90 -5.24 -5.64
CA ILE A 149 8.74 -6.24 -6.72
C ILE A 149 10.08 -6.88 -7.05
N VAL A 150 11.16 -6.09 -7.14
CA VAL A 150 12.50 -6.63 -7.43
C VAL A 150 12.90 -7.66 -6.38
N ILE A 151 12.67 -7.38 -5.10
CA ILE A 151 12.97 -8.31 -4.00
C ILE A 151 12.12 -9.58 -4.12
N ALA A 152 10.80 -9.45 -4.30
CA ALA A 152 9.88 -10.58 -4.42
C ALA A 152 10.21 -11.48 -5.63
N VAL A 153 10.45 -10.88 -6.79
CA VAL A 153 10.80 -11.60 -8.02
C VAL A 153 12.17 -12.27 -7.89
N TYR A 154 13.15 -11.59 -7.28
CA TYR A 154 14.49 -12.14 -7.08
C TYR A 154 14.43 -13.44 -6.26
N PHE A 155 13.77 -13.42 -5.10
CA PHE A 155 13.67 -14.61 -4.26
C PHE A 155 12.77 -15.70 -4.87
N MET A 156 11.69 -15.31 -5.57
CA MET A 156 10.81 -16.28 -6.23
C MET A 156 11.51 -17.07 -7.35
N LEU A 157 12.47 -16.46 -8.07
CA LEU A 157 13.10 -17.06 -9.26
C LEU A 157 14.51 -17.61 -9.03
N PHE A 158 15.28 -17.04 -8.12
CA PHE A 158 16.73 -17.28 -8.03
C PHE A 158 17.22 -17.87 -6.70
N SER A 159 16.34 -18.20 -5.75
CA SER A 159 16.79 -18.50 -4.37
C SER A 159 16.35 -19.82 -3.77
#